data_AF-A0A2E8DBC3-F1
#
_entry.id   AF-A0A2E8DBC3-F1
#
_cell.length_a   1.000
_cell.length_b   1.000
_cell.length_c   1.000
_cell.angle_alpha   90.00
_cell.angle_beta   90.00
_cell.angle_gamma   90.00
#
_symmetry.space_group_name_H-M   'P 1'
#
loop_
_entity.id
_entity.type
_entity.pdbx_description
1 polymer ?
#
loop_
_entity_poly.entity_id
_entity_poly.type
_entity_poly.pdbx_seq_one_letter_code
_entity_poly.pdbx_strand_id
1 'polypeptide(L)'
;MPQPSELEDGELEDQVRERCYQCFRPKSLCFCEAIPRIDNRTDVLILQHVGERFHPFNTARIVHKALRRCHLIADHNQRLGTHRLPIRMNAGLLYPGTDAPSLTDLSADQRPEQLVIIDGTWHQAKTIVRDVPQLCDLPCYRLTPSVPGQYRIRREPDAQSLSTLEATVEALRALEPDTVGLDQLLSAFNQMVESQLGHPATHAVWRQKKTRQSRPRHLPHSLLQNSDCLVVAYGEATPGVLGKHPAAPSPVNWVAQRLTTAERFSCRLQQQQPLSNAALEHMQLSAVDFDGAVTHDEFCHRWNHFLRRDDVLIVYHRRTYQLLQPINACQPRCLVLKSIFGNWRDDIHSLEELIAVEGVTLPTSEKKSRADQRLDMAVAMVEHLRTHYGKLP
;
A
#
# COMPACT_ATOMS: atom_id res chain seq x y z
N MET A 1 -50.25 -27.11 14.48
CA MET A 1 -49.79 -26.72 13.14
C MET A 1 -50.53 -25.47 12.71
N PRO A 2 -49.85 -24.32 12.68
CA PRO A 2 -50.29 -23.13 11.94
C PRO A 2 -49.60 -23.06 10.57
N GLN A 3 -50.31 -22.42 9.63
CA GLN A 3 -49.95 -22.17 8.23
C GLN A 3 -48.84 -21.11 8.06
N PRO A 4 -48.20 -21.04 6.87
CA PRO A 4 -47.00 -20.23 6.63
C PRO A 4 -47.37 -18.75 6.42
N SER A 5 -46.76 -17.86 7.22
CA SER A 5 -46.85 -16.42 7.03
C SER A 5 -45.77 -15.95 6.04
N GLU A 6 -46.27 -15.37 4.96
CA GLU A 6 -45.65 -14.61 3.89
C GLU A 6 -44.35 -13.89 4.29
N LEU A 7 -43.27 -14.21 3.58
CA LEU A 7 -42.06 -13.40 3.50
C LEU A 7 -42.39 -12.18 2.63
N GLU A 8 -42.47 -10.99 3.23
CA GLU A 8 -42.39 -9.74 2.49
C GLU A 8 -40.95 -9.58 1.97
N ASP A 9 -40.75 -9.93 0.70
CA ASP A 9 -39.58 -9.53 -0.07
C ASP A 9 -39.59 -8.00 -0.24
N GLY A 10 -38.93 -7.32 0.69
CA GLY A 10 -38.62 -5.90 0.56
C GLY A 10 -37.61 -5.69 -0.58
N GLU A 11 -38.14 -5.43 -1.78
CA GLU A 11 -37.39 -4.91 -2.91
C GLU A 11 -36.68 -3.61 -2.52
N LEU A 12 -35.39 -3.70 -2.18
CA LEU A 12 -34.49 -2.55 -2.17
C LEU A 12 -34.20 -2.19 -3.63
N GLU A 13 -35.11 -1.46 -4.26
CA GLU A 13 -34.83 -0.75 -5.51
C GLU A 13 -33.62 0.17 -5.28
N ASP A 14 -32.47 -0.25 -5.80
CA ASP A 14 -31.26 0.58 -5.90
C ASP A 14 -31.52 1.66 -6.95
N GLN A 15 -32.28 2.70 -6.56
CA GLN A 15 -32.57 3.85 -7.42
C GLN A 15 -31.25 4.50 -7.86
N VAL A 16 -30.91 4.32 -9.14
CA VAL A 16 -29.75 4.93 -9.79
C VAL A 16 -29.85 6.45 -9.67
N ARG A 17 -29.17 7.03 -8.68
CA ARG A 17 -29.18 8.47 -8.44
C ARG A 17 -28.54 9.20 -9.63
N GLU A 18 -29.29 10.11 -10.25
CA GLU A 18 -28.77 10.97 -11.32
C GLU A 18 -27.54 11.75 -10.84
N ARG A 19 -26.48 11.75 -11.65
CA ARG A 19 -25.20 12.41 -11.34
C ARG A 19 -24.95 13.59 -12.26
N CYS A 20 -24.29 14.62 -11.73
CA CYS A 20 -23.76 15.72 -12.53
C CYS A 20 -22.58 15.22 -13.37
N TYR A 21 -22.62 15.40 -14.70
CA TYR A 21 -21.52 15.01 -15.59
C TYR A 21 -20.24 15.84 -15.43
N GLN A 22 -20.31 16.94 -14.67
CA GLN A 22 -19.15 17.80 -14.40
C GLN A 22 -18.42 17.43 -13.11
N CYS A 23 -19.14 17.30 -11.99
CA CYS A 23 -18.55 16.96 -10.69
C CYS A 23 -18.69 15.48 -10.30
N PHE A 24 -19.51 14.71 -10.99
CA PHE A 24 -19.88 13.31 -10.71
C PHE A 24 -20.61 13.09 -9.37
N ARG A 25 -21.02 14.16 -8.69
CA ARG A 25 -21.86 14.09 -7.50
C ARG A 25 -23.33 13.86 -7.89
N PRO A 26 -24.16 13.28 -7.00
CA PRO A 26 -25.61 13.29 -7.18
C PRO A 26 -26.10 14.71 -7.49
N LYS A 27 -27.09 14.87 -8.38
CA LYS A 27 -27.59 16.20 -8.78
C LYS A 27 -28.01 17.06 -7.57
N SER A 28 -28.64 16.45 -6.57
CA SER A 28 -29.03 17.09 -5.31
C SER A 28 -27.87 17.63 -4.46
N LEU A 29 -26.64 17.18 -4.75
CA LEU A 29 -25.40 17.55 -4.07
C LEU A 29 -24.40 18.21 -5.02
N CYS A 30 -24.84 18.60 -6.21
CA CYS A 30 -24.00 19.29 -7.16
C CYS A 30 -23.73 20.72 -6.67
N PHE A 31 -22.49 21.18 -6.84
CA PHE A 31 -22.08 22.55 -6.50
C PHE A 31 -21.49 23.29 -7.72
N CYS A 32 -21.58 22.71 -8.92
CA CYS A 32 -20.94 23.27 -10.11
C CYS A 32 -21.46 24.64 -10.51
N GLU A 33 -22.74 24.92 -10.26
CA GLU A 33 -23.36 26.22 -10.56
C GLU A 33 -22.87 27.33 -9.63
N ALA A 34 -22.42 26.99 -8.41
CA ALA A 34 -21.87 27.94 -7.46
C ALA A 34 -20.42 28.35 -7.78
N ILE A 35 -19.74 27.67 -8.72
CA ILE A 35 -18.35 27.97 -9.07
C ILE A 35 -18.32 29.23 -9.94
N PRO A 36 -17.69 30.34 -9.49
CA PRO A 36 -17.63 31.58 -10.27
C PRO A 36 -16.71 31.42 -11.47
N ARG A 37 -16.78 32.36 -12.43
CA ARG A 37 -15.75 32.54 -13.47
C ARG A 37 -14.88 33.73 -13.11
N ILE A 38 -13.57 33.53 -13.05
CA ILE A 38 -12.59 34.50 -12.59
C ILE A 38 -11.60 34.80 -13.72
N ASP A 39 -11.46 36.07 -14.07
CA ASP A 39 -10.52 36.54 -15.09
C ASP A 39 -9.14 36.80 -14.49
N ASN A 40 -8.47 35.73 -14.08
CA ASN A 40 -7.11 35.78 -13.53
C ASN A 40 -6.08 36.18 -14.60
N ARG A 41 -5.11 37.03 -14.25
CA ARG A 41 -4.00 37.45 -15.13
C ARG A 41 -2.85 36.46 -15.07
N THR A 42 -2.51 35.98 -13.87
CA THR A 42 -1.46 34.97 -13.67
C THR A 42 -1.92 33.63 -14.23
N ASP A 43 -1.15 33.04 -15.14
CA ASP A 43 -1.44 31.71 -15.69
C ASP A 43 -1.28 30.65 -14.58
N VAL A 44 -2.22 29.72 -14.44
CA VAL A 44 -2.12 28.64 -13.44
C VAL A 44 -1.98 27.29 -14.13
N LEU A 45 -0.90 26.56 -13.85
CA LEU A 45 -0.72 25.18 -14.29
C LEU A 45 -0.80 24.24 -13.09
N ILE A 46 -1.85 23.42 -13.01
CA ILE A 46 -1.99 22.41 -11.98
C ILE A 46 -1.51 21.06 -12.52
N LEU A 47 -0.51 20.49 -11.86
CA LEU A 47 -0.06 19.12 -12.09
C LEU A 47 -0.67 18.23 -11.00
N GLN A 48 -1.66 17.44 -11.38
CA GLN A 48 -2.40 16.58 -10.47
C GLN A 48 -1.91 15.13 -10.57
N HIS A 49 -1.69 14.50 -9.41
CA HIS A 49 -1.45 13.06 -9.36
C HIS A 49 -2.71 12.31 -9.85
N VAL A 50 -2.54 11.34 -10.76
CA VAL A 50 -3.66 10.57 -11.37
C VAL A 50 -4.69 10.04 -10.37
N GLY A 51 -4.26 9.65 -9.17
CA GLY A 51 -5.13 9.12 -8.11
C GLY A 51 -6.14 10.13 -7.55
N GLU A 52 -5.90 11.43 -7.72
CA GLU A 52 -6.80 12.50 -7.24
C GLU A 52 -7.87 12.87 -8.28
N ARG A 53 -7.69 12.51 -9.56
CA ARG A 53 -8.55 12.91 -10.69
C ARG A 53 -10.03 12.66 -10.45
N PHE A 54 -10.37 11.50 -9.89
CA PHE A 54 -11.75 11.08 -9.65
C PHE A 54 -12.23 11.32 -8.22
N HIS A 55 -11.46 12.05 -7.40
CA HIS A 55 -11.88 12.35 -6.03
C HIS A 55 -13.16 13.21 -6.05
N PRO A 56 -14.21 12.84 -5.29
CA PRO A 56 -15.48 13.58 -5.28
C PRO A 56 -15.33 15.06 -4.88
N PHE A 57 -14.30 15.36 -4.08
CA PHE A 57 -13.92 16.70 -3.60
C PHE A 57 -12.57 17.12 -4.17
N ASN A 58 -12.38 16.95 -5.48
CA ASN A 58 -11.17 17.36 -6.18
C ASN A 58 -11.13 18.89 -6.29
N THR A 59 -10.34 19.55 -5.44
CA THR A 59 -10.18 21.01 -5.36
C THR A 59 -9.50 21.59 -6.60
N ALA A 60 -8.51 20.90 -7.18
CA ALA A 60 -7.91 21.30 -8.46
C ALA A 60 -8.94 21.43 -9.60
N ARG A 61 -9.93 20.53 -9.65
CA ARG A 61 -11.02 20.62 -10.64
C ARG A 61 -11.91 21.84 -10.43
N ILE A 62 -12.13 22.26 -9.18
CA ILE A 62 -12.89 23.47 -8.86
C ILE A 62 -12.11 24.69 -9.35
N VAL A 63 -10.81 24.77 -9.03
CA VAL A 63 -9.92 25.84 -9.49
C VAL A 63 -9.89 25.92 -11.02
N HIS A 64 -9.68 24.80 -11.71
CA HIS A 64 -9.66 24.74 -13.17
C HIS A 64 -10.98 25.17 -13.81
N LYS A 65 -12.12 24.93 -13.15
CA LYS A 65 -13.41 25.44 -13.62
C LYS A 65 -13.57 26.94 -13.37
N ALA A 66 -13.03 27.44 -12.27
CA ALA A 66 -13.23 28.80 -11.86
C ALA A 66 -12.36 29.80 -12.65
N LEU A 67 -11.08 29.49 -12.78
CA LEU A 67 -10.09 30.37 -13.39
C LEU A 67 -10.17 30.33 -14.93
N ARG A 68 -10.03 31.49 -15.57
CA ARG A 68 -9.98 31.61 -17.03
C ARG A 68 -8.65 31.12 -17.60
N ARG A 69 -7.54 31.46 -16.95
CA ARG A 69 -6.18 31.09 -17.35
C ARG A 69 -5.67 29.96 -16.46
N CYS A 70 -6.25 28.77 -16.61
CA CYS A 70 -5.85 27.60 -15.85
C CYS A 70 -5.80 26.35 -16.71
N HIS A 71 -4.71 25.60 -16.59
CA HIS A 71 -4.52 24.30 -17.20
C HIS A 71 -4.37 23.25 -16.11
N LEU A 72 -5.06 22.11 -16.25
CA LEU A 72 -4.98 20.98 -15.34
C LEU A 72 -4.49 19.75 -16.11
N ILE A 73 -3.34 19.21 -15.72
CA ILE A 73 -2.79 17.96 -16.26
C ILE A 73 -2.79 16.93 -15.13
N ALA A 74 -3.58 15.87 -15.30
CA ALA A 74 -3.65 14.76 -14.35
C ALA A 74 -3.04 13.50 -14.96
N ASP A 75 -1.89 13.04 -14.43
CA ASP A 75 -1.21 11.86 -14.96
C ASP A 75 -0.32 11.17 -13.90
N HIS A 76 0.32 10.07 -14.30
CA HIS A 76 1.36 9.40 -13.51
C HIS A 76 2.67 10.20 -13.55
N ASN A 77 3.46 10.15 -12.48
CA ASN A 77 4.72 10.90 -12.36
C ASN A 77 5.68 10.64 -13.53
N GLN A 78 5.82 9.37 -13.96
CA GLN A 78 6.68 9.01 -15.09
C GLN A 78 6.23 9.69 -16.40
N ARG A 79 4.92 9.84 -16.60
CA ARG A 79 4.36 10.50 -17.79
C ARG A 79 4.50 12.02 -17.70
N LEU A 80 4.27 12.60 -16.52
CA LEU A 80 4.54 14.03 -16.28
C LEU A 80 6.02 14.37 -16.52
N GLY A 81 6.95 13.47 -16.17
CA GLY A 81 8.38 13.67 -16.37
C GLY A 81 8.85 13.52 -17.82
N THR A 82 8.09 12.80 -18.67
CA THR A 82 8.46 12.52 -20.07
C THR A 82 7.75 13.41 -21.08
N HIS A 83 6.55 13.89 -20.78
CA HIS A 83 5.82 14.81 -21.64
C HIS A 83 6.29 16.26 -21.47
N ARG A 84 6.34 17.03 -22.56
CA ARG A 84 6.59 18.47 -22.51
C ARG A 84 5.41 19.16 -21.83
N LEU A 85 5.64 19.71 -20.65
CA LEU A 85 4.64 20.47 -19.90
C LEU A 85 4.57 21.91 -20.46
N PRO A 86 3.39 22.56 -20.42
CA PRO A 86 3.20 23.93 -20.90
C PRO A 86 3.72 24.95 -19.87
N ILE A 87 4.98 24.78 -19.44
CA ILE A 87 5.67 25.64 -18.50
C ILE A 87 6.26 26.84 -19.26
N ARG A 88 5.96 28.06 -18.80
CA ARG A 88 6.45 29.31 -19.39
C ARG A 88 7.85 29.65 -18.86
N MET A 89 8.53 30.58 -19.54
CA MET A 89 9.88 31.01 -19.13
C MET A 89 9.90 31.69 -17.76
N ASN A 90 8.89 32.52 -17.44
CA ASN A 90 8.74 33.20 -16.15
C ASN A 90 7.75 32.44 -15.24
N ALA A 91 7.88 31.12 -15.18
CA ALA A 91 7.06 30.27 -14.33
C ALA A 91 7.68 30.09 -12.94
N GLY A 92 6.83 29.99 -11.92
CA GLY A 92 7.20 29.72 -10.54
C GLY A 92 6.49 28.49 -10.01
N LEU A 93 7.17 27.69 -9.20
CA LEU A 93 6.58 26.54 -8.51
C LEU A 93 6.05 26.96 -7.13
N LEU A 94 4.76 26.76 -6.89
CA LEU A 94 4.17 26.90 -5.57
C LEU A 94 4.50 25.65 -4.73
N TYR A 95 5.56 25.72 -3.94
CA TYR A 95 6.04 24.61 -3.15
C TYR A 95 6.92 25.09 -1.98
N PRO A 96 6.75 24.56 -0.75
CA PRO A 96 7.54 24.98 0.40
C PRO A 96 8.95 24.37 0.34
N GLY A 97 9.86 25.03 -0.38
CA GLY A 97 11.30 24.79 -0.31
C GLY A 97 11.93 25.44 0.93
N THR A 98 13.11 24.95 1.33
CA THR A 98 13.81 25.36 2.56
C THR A 98 14.11 26.87 2.60
N ASP A 99 14.31 27.50 1.44
CA ASP A 99 14.63 28.93 1.28
C ASP A 99 13.68 29.64 0.30
N ALA A 100 12.50 29.08 0.04
CA ALA A 100 11.54 29.67 -0.89
C ALA A 100 11.02 31.02 -0.37
N PRO A 101 11.15 32.14 -1.12
CA PRO A 101 10.57 33.43 -0.72
C PRO A 101 9.04 33.33 -0.62
N SER A 102 8.45 34.14 0.27
CA SER A 102 6.99 34.26 0.33
C SER A 102 6.48 35.01 -0.89
N LEU A 103 5.38 34.55 -1.48
CA LEU A 103 4.72 35.27 -2.58
C LEU A 103 4.29 36.69 -2.18
N THR A 104 3.98 36.92 -0.91
CA THR A 104 3.57 38.23 -0.39
C THR A 104 4.70 39.26 -0.38
N ASP A 105 5.95 38.79 -0.35
CA ASP A 105 7.13 39.64 -0.16
C ASP A 105 7.77 40.04 -1.49
N LEU A 106 7.24 39.54 -2.62
CA LEU A 106 7.77 39.80 -3.96
C LEU A 106 7.36 41.19 -4.47
N SER A 107 8.33 41.91 -5.02
CA SER A 107 8.07 43.10 -5.83
C SER A 107 7.41 42.72 -7.16
N ALA A 108 6.72 43.66 -7.80
CA ALA A 108 5.91 43.38 -9.00
C ALA A 108 6.73 42.78 -10.16
N ASP A 109 8.00 43.15 -10.29
CA ASP A 109 8.95 42.65 -11.30
C ASP A 109 9.48 41.24 -11.01
N GLN A 110 9.34 40.76 -9.76
CA GLN A 110 9.78 39.42 -9.33
C GLN A 110 8.64 38.38 -9.38
N ARG A 111 7.42 38.82 -9.69
CA ARG A 111 6.24 37.94 -9.70
C ARG A 111 6.25 37.02 -10.92
N PRO A 112 5.99 35.71 -10.74
CA PRO A 112 5.88 34.80 -11.86
C PRO A 112 4.64 35.12 -12.71
N GLU A 113 4.77 35.04 -14.03
CA GLU A 113 3.65 35.12 -14.96
C GLU A 113 2.78 33.85 -14.95
N GLN A 114 3.39 32.72 -14.59
CA GLN A 114 2.72 31.44 -14.44
C GLN A 114 3.05 30.80 -13.10
N LEU A 115 2.03 30.33 -12.37
CA LEU A 115 2.20 29.54 -11.17
C LEU A 115 1.94 28.06 -11.46
N VAL A 116 2.93 27.21 -11.21
CA VAL A 116 2.81 25.76 -11.25
C VAL A 116 2.43 25.26 -9.85
N ILE A 117 1.33 24.52 -9.75
CA ILE A 117 0.77 24.02 -8.49
C ILE A 117 0.69 22.50 -8.56
N ILE A 118 1.08 21.80 -7.50
CA ILE A 118 1.02 20.34 -7.44
C ILE A 118 -0.18 19.91 -6.61
N ASP A 119 -1.06 19.10 -7.20
CA ASP A 119 -2.24 18.55 -6.54
C ASP A 119 -2.04 17.06 -6.22
N GLY A 120 -2.06 16.74 -4.93
CA GLY A 120 -1.79 15.40 -4.42
C GLY A 120 -1.72 15.39 -2.90
N THR A 121 -1.68 14.19 -2.32
CA THR A 121 -1.16 14.04 -0.95
C THR A 121 0.29 14.53 -0.89
N TRP A 122 0.78 14.94 0.29
CA TRP A 122 2.15 15.42 0.45
C TRP A 122 3.22 14.45 -0.07
N HIS A 123 3.01 13.14 0.10
CA HIS A 123 3.90 12.13 -0.46
C HIS A 123 3.89 12.17 -1.99
N GLN A 124 2.72 12.25 -2.61
CA GLN A 124 2.59 12.36 -4.08
C GLN A 124 3.19 13.67 -4.60
N ALA A 125 2.93 14.79 -3.94
CA ALA A 125 3.47 16.09 -4.33
C ALA A 125 5.00 16.11 -4.29
N LYS A 126 5.61 15.62 -3.19
CA LYS A 126 7.07 15.42 -3.07
C LYS A 126 7.62 14.55 -4.20
N THR A 127 6.90 13.49 -4.55
CA THR A 127 7.33 12.56 -5.60
C THR A 127 7.24 13.20 -6.98
N ILE A 128 6.20 13.98 -7.29
CA ILE A 128 6.07 14.72 -8.55
C ILE A 128 7.20 15.74 -8.68
N VAL A 129 7.45 16.55 -7.64
CA VAL A 129 8.53 17.55 -7.66
C VAL A 129 9.91 16.91 -7.86
N ARG A 130 10.15 15.74 -7.25
CA ARG A 130 11.41 15.00 -7.40
C ARG A 130 11.57 14.35 -8.78
N ASP A 131 10.51 13.76 -9.32
CA ASP A 131 10.58 12.87 -10.49
C ASP A 131 10.30 13.58 -11.82
N VAL A 132 9.83 14.84 -11.81
CA VAL A 132 9.54 15.63 -13.01
C VAL A 132 10.67 16.63 -13.27
N PRO A 133 11.59 16.38 -14.21
CA PRO A 133 12.80 17.20 -14.37
C PRO A 133 12.53 18.67 -14.69
N GLN A 134 11.44 18.96 -15.41
CA GLN A 134 11.04 20.32 -15.79
C GLN A 134 10.67 21.21 -14.59
N LEU A 135 10.49 20.63 -13.39
CA LEU A 135 10.20 21.37 -12.16
C LEU A 135 11.46 21.71 -11.35
N CYS A 136 12.58 21.01 -11.59
CA CYS A 136 13.78 21.13 -10.77
C CYS A 136 14.42 22.52 -10.82
N ASP A 137 14.33 23.18 -11.98
CA ASP A 137 14.95 24.50 -12.21
C ASP A 137 13.98 25.66 -11.96
N LEU A 138 12.73 25.40 -11.57
CA LEU A 138 11.75 26.46 -11.33
C LEU A 138 12.01 27.16 -9.99
N PRO A 139 11.96 28.51 -9.96
CA PRO A 139 11.91 29.25 -8.71
C PRO A 139 10.77 28.76 -7.83
N CYS A 140 11.08 28.37 -6.59
CA CYS A 140 10.08 27.92 -5.63
C CYS A 140 9.57 29.09 -4.81
N TYR A 141 8.26 29.15 -4.59
CA TYR A 141 7.61 30.15 -3.76
C TYR A 141 6.74 29.46 -2.70
N ARG A 142 6.71 30.05 -1.50
CA ARG A 142 5.86 29.59 -0.40
C ARG A 142 4.71 30.56 -0.13
N LEU A 143 3.70 30.04 0.55
CA LEU A 143 2.66 30.84 1.16
C LEU A 143 2.93 30.96 2.67
N THR A 144 2.57 32.10 3.23
CA THR A 144 2.51 32.34 4.66
C THR A 144 1.05 32.64 5.04
N PRO A 145 0.18 31.62 5.10
CA PRO A 145 -1.22 31.85 5.40
C PRO A 145 -1.38 32.45 6.80
N SER A 146 -2.20 33.50 6.90
CA SER A 146 -2.55 34.14 8.18
C SER A 146 -3.67 33.41 8.93
N VAL A 147 -4.36 32.49 8.25
CA VAL A 147 -5.51 31.72 8.78
C VAL A 147 -5.31 30.23 8.49
N PRO A 148 -5.64 29.32 9.42
CA PRO A 148 -5.64 27.87 9.19
C PRO A 148 -6.52 27.44 8.00
N GLY A 149 -6.16 26.32 7.37
CA GLY A 149 -6.95 25.71 6.29
C GLY A 149 -8.35 25.29 6.78
N GLN A 150 -9.36 25.44 5.91
CA GLN A 150 -10.78 25.17 6.20
C GLN A 150 -11.27 23.87 5.54
N TYR A 151 -10.38 23.05 4.97
CA TYR A 151 -10.74 21.82 4.27
C TYR A 151 -11.08 20.65 5.21
N ARG A 152 -12.13 20.83 6.01
CA ARG A 152 -12.51 19.97 7.16
C ARG A 152 -12.99 18.57 6.81
N ILE A 153 -13.27 18.29 5.53
CA ILE A 153 -13.71 16.96 5.07
C ILE A 153 -12.55 16.03 4.69
N ARG A 154 -11.30 16.52 4.66
CA ARG A 154 -10.11 15.70 4.41
C ARG A 154 -9.11 15.89 5.55
N ARG A 155 -8.34 14.85 5.86
CA ARG A 155 -7.28 14.93 6.87
C ARG A 155 -6.04 15.58 6.25
N GLU A 156 -5.70 16.76 6.75
CA GLU A 156 -4.46 17.46 6.42
C GLU A 156 -3.37 17.11 7.45
N PRO A 157 -2.07 17.19 7.11
CA PRO A 157 -0.99 16.83 8.03
C PRO A 157 -0.87 17.77 9.23
N ASP A 158 -1.21 19.04 9.05
CA ASP A 158 -1.22 20.07 10.08
C ASP A 158 -2.31 21.11 9.77
N ALA A 159 -2.57 22.00 10.74
CA ALA A 159 -3.60 23.04 10.62
C ALA A 159 -3.24 24.18 9.65
N GLN A 160 -2.00 24.25 9.19
CA GLN A 160 -1.50 25.30 8.28
C GLN A 160 -1.50 24.86 6.81
N SER A 161 -1.67 23.56 6.58
CA SER A 161 -1.84 22.99 5.25
C SER A 161 -3.10 23.55 4.61
N LEU A 162 -2.96 24.04 3.38
CA LEU A 162 -4.06 24.53 2.58
C LEU A 162 -4.43 23.48 1.54
N SER A 163 -5.72 23.37 1.21
CA SER A 163 -6.14 22.65 0.01
C SER A 163 -5.61 23.35 -1.25
N THR A 164 -5.54 22.62 -2.38
CA THR A 164 -5.13 23.21 -3.67
C THR A 164 -5.92 24.46 -4.04
N LEU A 165 -7.20 24.53 -3.68
CA LEU A 165 -8.04 25.71 -3.92
C LEU A 165 -7.63 26.88 -3.05
N GLU A 166 -7.49 26.66 -1.74
CA GLU A 166 -7.08 27.71 -0.80
C GLU A 166 -5.67 28.21 -1.14
N ALA A 167 -4.74 27.31 -1.41
CA ALA A 167 -3.38 27.66 -1.83
C ALA A 167 -3.38 28.49 -3.12
N THR A 168 -4.25 28.14 -4.10
CA THR A 168 -4.38 28.92 -5.32
C THR A 168 -4.95 30.31 -5.04
N VAL A 169 -6.02 30.41 -4.24
CA VAL A 169 -6.64 31.70 -3.91
C VAL A 169 -5.67 32.61 -3.15
N GLU A 170 -4.97 32.08 -2.16
CA GLU A 170 -3.95 32.84 -1.40
C GLU A 170 -2.81 33.31 -2.31
N ALA A 171 -2.34 32.45 -3.24
CA ALA A 171 -1.31 32.84 -4.19
C ALA A 171 -1.79 33.95 -5.14
N LEU A 172 -3.01 33.85 -5.67
CA LEU A 172 -3.57 34.88 -6.55
C LEU A 172 -3.85 36.19 -5.81
N ARG A 173 -4.26 36.16 -4.53
CA ARG A 173 -4.38 37.38 -3.71
C ARG A 173 -3.04 38.10 -3.56
N ALA A 174 -1.95 37.35 -3.39
CA ALA A 174 -0.61 37.93 -3.30
C ALA A 174 -0.12 38.50 -4.65
N LEU A 175 -0.37 37.79 -5.74
CA LEU A 175 0.15 38.14 -7.07
C LEU A 175 -0.69 39.19 -7.80
N GLU A 176 -2.01 39.15 -7.63
CA GLU A 176 -2.98 39.97 -8.34
C GLU A 176 -4.19 40.36 -7.45
N PRO A 177 -3.99 41.24 -6.45
CA PRO A 177 -4.98 41.53 -5.42
C PRO A 177 -6.30 42.13 -5.94
N ASP A 178 -6.29 42.78 -7.11
CA ASP A 178 -7.48 43.38 -7.72
C ASP A 178 -8.40 42.35 -8.42
N THR A 179 -8.06 41.06 -8.38
CA THR A 179 -8.83 40.00 -9.04
C THR A 179 -10.15 39.74 -8.33
N VAL A 180 -11.24 40.06 -9.01
CA VAL A 180 -12.60 39.87 -8.49
C VAL A 180 -13.02 38.40 -8.55
N GLY A 181 -13.75 37.94 -7.53
CA GLY A 181 -14.38 36.61 -7.50
C GLY A 181 -13.61 35.54 -6.71
N LEU A 182 -12.40 35.82 -6.24
CA LEU A 182 -11.63 34.89 -5.39
C LEU A 182 -12.38 34.53 -4.09
N ASP A 183 -13.05 35.49 -3.46
CA ASP A 183 -13.88 35.25 -2.27
C ASP A 183 -15.11 34.39 -2.57
N GLN A 184 -15.71 34.57 -3.74
CA GLN A 184 -16.85 33.76 -4.19
C GLN A 184 -16.42 32.30 -4.41
N LEU A 185 -15.21 32.07 -4.90
CA LEU A 185 -14.65 30.73 -5.07
C LEU A 185 -14.44 30.03 -3.71
N LEU A 186 -13.89 30.74 -2.73
CA LEU A 186 -13.78 30.22 -1.35
C LEU A 186 -15.16 29.96 -0.75
N SER A 187 -16.14 30.85 -0.95
CA SER A 187 -17.50 30.66 -0.47
C SER A 187 -18.15 29.40 -1.08
N ALA A 188 -18.01 29.20 -2.39
CA ALA A 188 -18.51 28.01 -3.06
C ALA A 188 -17.86 26.71 -2.54
N PHE A 189 -16.55 26.76 -2.27
CA PHE A 189 -15.82 25.66 -1.64
C PHE A 189 -16.33 25.36 -0.23
N ASN A 190 -16.49 26.40 0.61
CA ASN A 190 -16.99 26.26 1.97
C ASN A 190 -18.43 25.73 2.00
N GLN A 191 -19.31 26.21 1.12
CA GLN A 191 -20.66 25.67 0.98
C GLN A 191 -20.67 24.19 0.60
N MET A 192 -19.77 23.77 -0.29
CA MET A 192 -19.60 22.34 -0.63
C MET A 192 -19.14 21.52 0.59
N VAL A 193 -18.21 22.04 1.39
CA VAL A 193 -17.72 21.40 2.62
C VAL A 193 -18.86 21.29 3.64
N GLU A 194 -19.58 22.38 3.92
CA GLU A 194 -20.70 22.39 4.87
C GLU A 194 -21.86 21.50 4.42
N SER A 195 -22.23 21.53 3.12
CA SER A 195 -23.25 20.64 2.57
C SER A 195 -22.88 19.16 2.71
N GLN A 196 -21.57 18.85 2.67
CA GLN A 196 -21.08 17.50 2.90
C GLN A 196 -21.14 17.10 4.39
N LEU A 197 -20.80 18.02 5.29
CA LEU A 197 -20.87 17.81 6.74
C LEU A 197 -22.32 17.66 7.23
N GLY A 198 -23.28 18.36 6.62
CA GLY A 198 -24.70 18.34 6.98
C GLY A 198 -25.50 17.10 6.52
N HIS A 199 -24.90 16.15 5.81
CA HIS A 199 -25.60 14.95 5.33
C HIS A 199 -25.40 13.73 6.24
N PRO A 200 -26.45 13.12 6.84
CA PRO A 200 -26.30 12.03 7.82
C PRO A 200 -25.55 10.78 7.30
N ALA A 201 -25.53 10.56 5.98
CA ALA A 201 -24.72 9.52 5.36
C ALA A 201 -23.19 9.73 5.49
N THR A 202 -22.71 10.96 5.73
CA THR A 202 -21.29 11.18 6.04
C THR A 202 -20.92 10.69 7.43
N HIS A 203 -21.81 10.77 8.42
CA HIS A 203 -21.53 10.21 9.74
C HIS A 203 -21.47 8.67 9.72
N ALA A 204 -22.30 8.00 8.93
CA ALA A 204 -22.28 6.53 8.84
C ALA A 204 -21.15 5.99 7.93
N VAL A 205 -20.82 6.67 6.83
CA VAL A 205 -19.82 6.18 5.85
C VAL A 205 -18.40 6.66 6.15
N TRP A 206 -18.21 7.83 6.79
CA TRP A 206 -16.87 8.34 7.11
C TRP A 206 -16.37 8.00 8.52
N ARG A 207 -17.24 7.73 9.50
CA ARG A 207 -16.82 7.23 10.83
C ARG A 207 -16.73 5.72 10.95
N GLN A 208 -17.24 4.97 9.98
CA GLN A 208 -16.73 3.63 9.72
C GLN A 208 -15.69 3.68 8.60
N LYS A 209 -14.49 4.14 8.95
CA LYS A 209 -13.42 3.16 8.76
C LYS A 209 -13.83 1.97 9.64
N LYS A 210 -14.59 1.01 9.08
CA LYS A 210 -14.08 -0.36 9.14
C LYS A 210 -12.62 -0.14 8.81
N THR A 211 -11.72 -0.33 9.77
CA THR A 211 -10.34 -0.67 9.47
C THR A 211 -10.46 -1.56 8.27
N ARG A 212 -10.20 -0.98 7.09
CA ARG A 212 -10.45 -1.67 5.83
C ARG A 212 -9.39 -2.74 5.96
N GLN A 213 -9.80 -3.95 6.38
CA GLN A 213 -8.90 -5.06 6.66
C GLN A 213 -7.92 -4.99 5.53
N SER A 214 -6.70 -4.58 5.90
CA SER A 214 -5.68 -4.14 4.98
C SER A 214 -5.62 -5.25 3.95
N ARG A 215 -6.16 -5.08 2.74
CA ARG A 215 -6.05 -6.14 1.73
C ARG A 215 -4.58 -6.14 1.31
N PRO A 216 -3.97 -7.29 1.06
CA PRO A 216 -2.57 -7.33 0.66
C PRO A 216 -2.56 -6.76 -0.74
N ARG A 217 -2.06 -5.54 -0.87
CA ARG A 217 -1.92 -4.92 -2.18
C ARG A 217 -0.88 -5.64 -3.05
N HIS A 218 -0.18 -6.65 -2.52
CA HIS A 218 0.95 -7.30 -3.18
C HIS A 218 1.11 -8.81 -2.86
N LEU A 219 0.04 -9.62 -2.90
CA LEU A 219 0.26 -11.08 -2.95
C LEU A 219 0.91 -11.44 -4.30
N PRO A 220 2.07 -12.11 -4.32
CA PRO A 220 2.67 -12.56 -5.57
C PRO A 220 1.68 -13.43 -6.35
N HIS A 221 1.49 -13.14 -7.64
CA HIS A 221 0.57 -13.88 -8.49
C HIS A 221 0.81 -15.40 -8.48
N SER A 222 2.08 -15.82 -8.36
CA SER A 222 2.47 -17.22 -8.23
C SER A 222 1.94 -17.90 -6.96
N LEU A 223 1.62 -17.16 -5.89
CA LEU A 223 1.00 -17.71 -4.68
C LEU A 223 -0.50 -17.98 -4.87
N LEU A 224 -1.15 -17.19 -5.74
CA LEU A 224 -2.59 -17.24 -5.97
C LEU A 224 -2.99 -18.20 -7.09
N GLN A 225 -2.11 -18.41 -8.05
CA GLN A 225 -2.33 -19.37 -9.14
C GLN A 225 -1.99 -20.81 -8.76
N ASN A 226 -2.19 -21.73 -9.71
CA ASN A 226 -1.98 -23.18 -9.66
C ASN A 226 -1.31 -23.71 -8.37
N SER A 227 -2.10 -24.31 -7.47
CA SER A 227 -1.56 -24.88 -6.22
C SER A 227 -0.68 -26.10 -6.42
N ASP A 228 -0.74 -26.75 -7.58
CA ASP A 228 -0.09 -28.05 -7.79
C ASP A 228 1.43 -27.92 -7.78
N CYS A 229 1.94 -26.72 -8.07
CA CYS A 229 3.35 -26.39 -8.03
C CYS A 229 3.80 -25.73 -6.71
N LEU A 230 2.91 -25.53 -5.74
CA LEU A 230 3.27 -24.89 -4.47
C LEU A 230 3.78 -25.92 -3.46
N VAL A 231 5.00 -25.71 -3.01
CA VAL A 231 5.65 -26.53 -1.97
C VAL A 231 6.00 -25.62 -0.80
N VAL A 232 5.43 -25.88 0.38
CA VAL A 232 5.76 -25.13 1.60
C VAL A 232 6.83 -25.90 2.35
N ALA A 233 7.88 -25.22 2.84
CA ALA A 233 8.96 -25.87 3.56
C ALA A 233 9.40 -25.10 4.81
N TYR A 234 9.91 -25.87 5.77
CA TYR A 234 10.55 -25.37 6.97
C TYR A 234 11.81 -26.20 7.28
N GLY A 235 12.83 -25.52 7.80
CA GLY A 235 14.13 -26.12 8.08
C GLY A 235 14.75 -25.52 9.32
N GLU A 236 15.26 -26.38 10.17
CA GLU A 236 16.03 -26.02 11.38
C GLU A 236 17.53 -26.12 11.06
N ALA A 237 18.30 -25.14 11.52
CA ALA A 237 19.73 -25.05 11.22
C ALA A 237 20.57 -25.60 12.38
N THR A 238 21.80 -26.01 12.09
CA THR A 238 22.80 -26.30 13.13
C THR A 238 22.94 -25.06 14.05
N PRO A 239 22.81 -25.22 15.38
CA PRO A 239 22.97 -24.12 16.32
C PRO A 239 24.36 -23.51 16.24
N GLY A 240 24.45 -22.19 16.47
CA GLY A 240 25.72 -21.51 16.65
C GLY A 240 26.31 -21.69 18.04
N VAL A 241 27.61 -21.44 18.20
CA VAL A 241 28.28 -21.42 19.52
C VAL A 241 28.19 -20.00 20.11
N LEU A 242 27.71 -19.87 21.35
CA LEU A 242 27.75 -18.63 22.16
C LEU A 242 27.37 -17.35 21.38
N GLY A 243 26.14 -17.30 20.85
CA GLY A 243 25.60 -16.11 20.17
C GLY A 243 26.20 -15.81 18.79
N LYS A 244 27.16 -16.61 18.29
CA LYS A 244 27.70 -16.50 16.94
C LYS A 244 27.05 -17.53 16.02
N HIS A 245 26.48 -17.08 14.91
CA HIS A 245 25.97 -17.99 13.87
C HIS A 245 27.13 -18.76 13.20
N PRO A 246 26.93 -20.04 12.84
CA PRO A 246 27.94 -20.80 12.11
C PRO A 246 28.28 -20.11 10.78
N ALA A 247 29.53 -20.18 10.35
CA ALA A 247 29.96 -19.64 9.05
C ALA A 247 29.24 -20.31 7.87
N ALA A 248 28.89 -21.60 8.02
CA ALA A 248 28.11 -22.39 7.06
C ALA A 248 27.07 -23.24 7.81
N PRO A 249 25.86 -22.70 8.09
CA PRO A 249 24.83 -23.45 8.79
C PRO A 249 24.27 -24.57 7.90
N SER A 250 24.27 -25.81 8.39
CA SER A 250 23.66 -26.96 7.71
C SER A 250 22.23 -27.19 8.20
N PRO A 251 21.30 -27.71 7.39
CA PRO A 251 20.00 -28.13 7.91
C PRO A 251 20.17 -29.35 8.83
N VAL A 252 19.46 -29.34 9.95
CA VAL A 252 19.36 -30.43 10.93
C VAL A 252 18.12 -31.27 10.66
N ASN A 253 16.98 -30.59 10.55
CA ASN A 253 15.67 -31.17 10.31
C ASN A 253 14.97 -30.34 9.24
N TRP A 254 14.57 -30.97 8.14
CA TRP A 254 13.95 -30.32 6.99
C TRP A 254 12.67 -31.03 6.62
N VAL A 255 11.59 -30.26 6.58
CA VAL A 255 10.26 -30.74 6.25
C VAL A 255 9.64 -29.87 5.16
N ALA A 256 8.88 -30.49 4.27
CA ALA A 256 8.11 -29.77 3.26
C ALA A 256 6.79 -30.48 2.97
N GLN A 257 5.83 -29.76 2.41
CA GLN A 257 4.55 -30.30 1.98
C GLN A 257 4.12 -29.65 0.66
N ARG A 258 3.67 -30.49 -0.29
CA ARG A 258 2.97 -30.02 -1.49
C ARG A 258 1.55 -29.61 -1.13
N LEU A 259 1.16 -28.42 -1.55
CA LEU A 259 -0.10 -27.82 -1.10
C LEU A 259 -1.34 -28.59 -1.57
N THR A 260 -1.43 -28.97 -2.85
CA THR A 260 -2.63 -29.66 -3.36
C THR A 260 -2.78 -31.09 -2.86
N THR A 261 -1.70 -31.87 -2.86
CA THR A 261 -1.78 -33.33 -2.60
C THR A 261 -1.52 -33.70 -1.15
N ALA A 262 -1.09 -32.75 -0.31
CA ALA A 262 -0.55 -32.99 1.03
C ALA A 262 0.61 -34.00 1.08
N GLU A 263 1.28 -34.26 -0.05
CA GLU A 263 2.49 -35.07 -0.12
C GLU A 263 3.59 -34.40 0.72
N ARG A 264 4.13 -35.11 1.72
CA ARG A 264 5.15 -34.58 2.63
C ARG A 264 6.53 -35.13 2.32
N PHE A 265 7.52 -34.25 2.49
CA PHE A 265 8.93 -34.57 2.54
C PHE A 265 9.42 -34.35 3.97
N SER A 266 10.21 -35.28 4.50
CA SER A 266 10.85 -35.16 5.80
C SER A 266 12.22 -35.85 5.79
N CYS A 267 13.23 -35.10 6.20
CA CYS A 267 14.60 -35.58 6.35
C CYS A 267 15.25 -34.95 7.58
N ARG A 268 15.93 -35.79 8.35
CA ARG A 268 16.89 -35.38 9.37
C ARG A 268 18.28 -35.66 8.81
N LEU A 269 19.20 -34.71 8.96
CA LEU A 269 20.53 -34.81 8.37
C LEU A 269 21.58 -35.08 9.42
N GLN A 270 22.57 -35.90 9.06
CA GLN A 270 23.73 -36.16 9.89
C GLN A 270 24.50 -34.87 10.16
N GLN A 271 24.89 -34.66 11.42
CA GLN A 271 25.63 -33.48 11.84
C GLN A 271 27.10 -33.82 12.03
N GLN A 272 28.00 -32.91 11.61
CA GLN A 272 29.45 -33.09 11.79
C GLN A 272 29.86 -33.12 13.28
N GLN A 273 29.09 -32.46 14.13
CA GLN A 273 29.24 -32.48 15.59
C GLN A 273 27.91 -32.85 16.24
N PRO A 274 27.92 -33.61 17.35
CA PRO A 274 26.71 -33.90 18.10
C PRO A 274 25.98 -32.62 18.52
N LEU A 275 24.66 -32.61 18.38
CA LEU A 275 23.82 -31.53 18.87
C LEU A 275 23.76 -31.55 20.40
N SER A 276 23.75 -30.37 21.03
CA SER A 276 23.55 -30.28 22.48
C SER A 276 22.12 -30.67 22.87
N ASN A 277 21.94 -31.16 24.10
CA ASN A 277 20.60 -31.48 24.62
C ASN A 277 19.65 -30.27 24.56
N ALA A 278 20.14 -29.07 24.86
CA ALA A 278 19.34 -27.84 24.75
C ALA A 278 18.87 -27.56 23.31
N ALA A 279 19.69 -27.88 22.29
CA ALA A 279 19.29 -27.73 20.91
C ALA A 279 18.23 -28.76 20.51
N LEU A 280 18.41 -30.02 20.94
CA LEU A 280 17.44 -31.09 20.72
C LEU A 280 16.09 -30.78 21.39
N GLU A 281 16.09 -30.33 22.65
CA GLU A 281 14.90 -29.90 23.38
C GLU A 281 14.19 -28.73 22.67
N HIS A 282 14.95 -27.73 22.19
CA HIS A 282 14.38 -26.61 21.45
C HIS A 282 13.70 -27.06 20.14
N MET A 283 14.30 -28.01 19.42
CA MET A 283 13.74 -28.60 18.20
C MET A 283 12.63 -29.64 18.49
N GLN A 284 12.43 -29.98 19.76
CA GLN A 284 11.54 -31.06 20.21
C GLN A 284 11.90 -32.40 19.56
N LEU A 285 13.19 -32.71 19.56
CA LEU A 285 13.79 -33.95 19.05
C LEU A 285 14.57 -34.65 20.16
N SER A 286 14.82 -35.94 19.96
CA SER A 286 15.65 -36.79 20.81
C SER A 286 16.83 -37.36 20.01
N ALA A 287 17.81 -37.98 20.69
CA ALA A 287 18.91 -38.66 19.98
C ALA A 287 18.40 -39.79 19.07
N VAL A 288 17.35 -40.51 19.48
CA VAL A 288 16.71 -41.61 18.73
C VAL A 288 16.12 -41.12 17.41
N ASP A 289 15.72 -39.85 17.32
CA ASP A 289 15.21 -39.27 16.08
C ASP A 289 16.26 -39.23 14.95
N PHE A 290 17.55 -39.37 15.28
CA PHE A 290 18.67 -39.34 14.34
C PHE A 290 19.17 -40.73 13.91
N ASP A 291 18.59 -41.82 14.42
CA ASP A 291 18.98 -43.18 14.03
C ASP A 291 18.80 -43.45 12.51
N GLY A 292 17.90 -42.69 11.87
CA GLY A 292 17.67 -42.70 10.41
C GLY A 292 18.16 -41.44 9.68
N ALA A 293 19.07 -40.66 10.29
CA ALA A 293 19.56 -39.43 9.69
C ALA A 293 20.36 -39.70 8.41
N VAL A 294 20.09 -38.93 7.36
CA VAL A 294 20.68 -39.10 6.03
C VAL A 294 21.91 -38.21 5.84
N THR A 295 22.79 -38.60 4.90
CA THR A 295 23.90 -37.76 4.45
C THR A 295 23.39 -36.58 3.61
N HIS A 296 24.24 -35.59 3.36
CA HIS A 296 23.90 -34.47 2.47
C HIS A 296 23.58 -34.95 1.04
N ASP A 297 24.31 -35.95 0.53
CA ASP A 297 24.09 -36.47 -0.82
C ASP A 297 22.74 -37.17 -0.94
N GLU A 298 22.40 -38.00 0.05
CA GLU A 298 21.10 -38.69 0.10
C GLU A 298 19.95 -37.70 0.26
N PHE A 299 20.13 -36.65 1.08
CA PHE A 299 19.18 -35.55 1.15
C PHE A 299 18.97 -34.91 -0.23
N CYS A 300 20.05 -34.56 -0.93
CA CYS A 300 19.97 -33.92 -2.24
C CYS A 300 19.27 -34.82 -3.27
N HIS A 301 19.56 -36.12 -3.26
CA HIS A 301 18.89 -37.09 -4.13
C HIS A 301 17.38 -37.13 -3.89
N ARG A 302 16.97 -37.31 -2.63
CA ARG A 302 15.55 -37.35 -2.24
C ARG A 302 14.84 -36.01 -2.49
N TRP A 303 15.51 -34.89 -2.24
CA TRP A 303 14.96 -33.56 -2.45
C TRP A 303 14.72 -33.26 -3.94
N ASN A 304 15.67 -33.66 -4.81
CA ASN A 304 15.53 -33.54 -6.25
C ASN A 304 14.42 -34.43 -6.81
N HIS A 305 14.17 -35.59 -6.20
CA HIS A 305 13.07 -36.46 -6.59
C HIS A 305 11.70 -35.90 -6.18
N PHE A 306 11.62 -35.26 -5.01
CA PHE A 306 10.40 -34.65 -4.50
C PHE A 306 10.00 -33.37 -5.25
N LEU A 307 10.98 -32.55 -5.62
CA LEU A 307 10.75 -31.31 -6.37
C LEU A 307 10.49 -31.55 -7.86
N ARG A 308 9.52 -30.83 -8.41
CA ARG A 308 9.25 -30.75 -9.85
C ARG A 308 9.90 -29.49 -10.43
N ARG A 309 10.15 -29.51 -11.74
CA ARG A 309 10.81 -28.42 -12.48
C ARG A 309 10.17 -27.04 -12.29
N ASP A 310 8.84 -27.00 -12.20
CA ASP A 310 8.06 -25.77 -12.10
C ASP A 310 7.57 -25.47 -10.67
N ASP A 311 8.06 -26.21 -9.68
CA ASP A 311 7.67 -25.98 -8.29
C ASP A 311 8.16 -24.61 -7.79
N VAL A 312 7.32 -23.95 -6.99
CA VAL A 312 7.62 -22.73 -6.26
C VAL A 312 7.69 -23.08 -4.78
N LEU A 313 8.88 -22.89 -4.20
CA LEU A 313 9.15 -23.17 -2.80
C LEU A 313 8.78 -21.97 -1.94
N ILE A 314 7.92 -22.19 -0.95
CA ILE A 314 7.46 -21.18 -0.01
C ILE A 314 8.12 -21.44 1.35
N VAL A 315 8.83 -20.46 1.86
CA VAL A 315 9.43 -20.52 3.21
C VAL A 315 8.99 -19.31 4.04
N TYR A 316 8.96 -19.45 5.37
CA TYR A 316 8.64 -18.31 6.22
C TYR A 316 9.71 -17.22 6.17
N HIS A 317 10.99 -17.60 6.31
CA HIS A 317 12.12 -16.68 6.38
C HIS A 317 13.19 -17.05 5.34
N ARG A 318 13.84 -16.05 4.73
CA ARG A 318 14.89 -16.27 3.70
C ARG A 318 16.06 -17.14 4.19
N ARG A 319 16.39 -17.06 5.49
CA ARG A 319 17.42 -17.90 6.12
C ARG A 319 17.16 -19.39 5.98
N THR A 320 15.89 -19.83 6.00
CA THR A 320 15.54 -21.25 5.79
C THR A 320 15.93 -21.70 4.38
N TYR A 321 15.59 -20.91 3.36
CA TYR A 321 15.99 -21.20 1.98
C TYR A 321 17.50 -21.25 1.77
N GLN A 322 18.25 -20.41 2.51
CA GLN A 322 19.71 -20.38 2.46
C GLN A 322 20.36 -21.65 3.03
N LEU A 323 19.68 -22.47 3.84
CA LEU A 323 20.23 -23.74 4.35
C LEU A 323 20.47 -24.77 3.24
N LEU A 324 19.81 -24.65 2.10
CA LEU A 324 20.01 -25.55 0.96
C LEU A 324 21.35 -25.30 0.26
N GLN A 325 21.92 -24.08 0.39
CA GLN A 325 23.11 -23.67 -0.35
C GLN A 325 24.39 -24.40 0.11
N PRO A 326 24.73 -24.48 1.42
CA PRO A 326 25.97 -25.14 1.86
C PRO A 326 26.04 -26.64 1.53
N ILE A 327 24.88 -27.28 1.36
CA ILE A 327 24.79 -28.71 1.03
C ILE A 327 24.57 -28.96 -0.47
N ASN A 328 24.59 -27.90 -1.30
CA ASN A 328 24.38 -27.97 -2.75
C ASN A 328 23.05 -28.62 -3.16
N ALA A 329 22.00 -28.45 -2.35
CA ALA A 329 20.66 -28.94 -2.66
C ALA A 329 19.96 -28.03 -3.68
N CYS A 330 19.05 -28.61 -4.49
CA CYS A 330 18.30 -27.85 -5.49
C CYS A 330 17.48 -26.71 -4.85
N GLN A 331 17.55 -25.55 -5.50
CA GLN A 331 16.99 -24.29 -5.07
C GLN A 331 16.03 -23.74 -6.14
N PRO A 332 14.76 -24.20 -6.16
CA PRO A 332 13.77 -23.71 -7.10
C PRO A 332 13.36 -22.27 -6.78
N ARG A 333 12.51 -21.67 -7.60
CA ARG A 333 11.99 -20.31 -7.35
C ARG A 333 11.38 -20.23 -5.95
N CYS A 334 11.80 -19.24 -5.16
CA CYS A 334 11.39 -19.10 -3.78
C CYS A 334 10.47 -17.89 -3.53
N LEU A 335 9.42 -18.09 -2.72
CA LEU A 335 8.61 -17.05 -2.11
C LEU A 335 8.86 -17.02 -0.59
N VAL A 336 9.08 -15.83 -0.04
CA VAL A 336 9.32 -15.64 1.39
C VAL A 336 8.07 -15.04 2.03
N LEU A 337 7.37 -15.81 2.85
CA LEU A 337 6.11 -15.37 3.48
C LEU A 337 6.32 -14.13 4.35
N LYS A 338 7.39 -14.08 5.16
CA LYS A 338 7.65 -12.90 5.98
C LYS A 338 7.78 -11.61 5.16
N SER A 339 8.25 -11.67 3.91
CA SER A 339 8.31 -10.49 3.02
C SER A 339 6.93 -10.08 2.48
N ILE A 340 5.99 -11.02 2.41
CA ILE A 340 4.58 -10.73 2.08
C ILE A 340 3.91 -10.01 3.25
N PHE A 341 4.18 -10.45 4.48
CA PHE A 341 3.57 -9.89 5.69
C PHE A 341 4.27 -8.65 6.25
N GLY A 342 5.59 -8.54 6.12
CA GLY A 342 6.39 -7.48 6.74
C GLY A 342 6.14 -6.08 6.15
N ASN A 343 5.53 -5.96 4.98
CA ASN A 343 5.05 -4.68 4.43
C ASN A 343 3.59 -4.38 4.83
N TRP A 344 2.97 -5.29 5.56
CA TRP A 344 1.52 -5.41 5.71
C TRP A 344 1.10 -5.43 7.19
N ARG A 345 2.02 -5.81 8.09
CA ARG A 345 1.90 -5.96 9.53
C ARG A 345 3.27 -5.66 10.19
N ASP A 346 3.58 -4.37 10.41
CA ASP A 346 4.88 -3.94 10.99
C ASP A 346 5.08 -4.42 12.44
N ASP A 347 4.00 -4.83 13.10
CA ASP A 347 3.90 -5.25 14.50
C ASP A 347 4.05 -6.76 14.74
N ILE A 348 4.16 -7.57 13.67
CA ILE A 348 4.22 -9.03 13.79
C ILE A 348 5.66 -9.53 13.65
N HIS A 349 6.12 -10.26 14.66
CA HIS A 349 7.51 -10.72 14.76
C HIS A 349 7.65 -12.24 14.56
N SER A 350 6.58 -13.02 14.68
CA SER A 350 6.59 -14.49 14.56
C SER A 350 5.44 -15.05 13.72
N LEU A 351 5.59 -16.30 13.26
CA LEU A 351 4.52 -17.01 12.55
C LEU A 351 3.36 -17.36 13.50
N GLU A 352 3.63 -17.56 14.79
CA GLU A 352 2.60 -17.75 15.84
C GLU A 352 1.71 -16.53 15.98
N GLU A 353 2.33 -15.36 16.17
CA GLU A 353 1.60 -14.09 16.26
C GLU A 353 0.75 -13.89 15.01
N LEU A 354 1.29 -14.20 13.85
CA LEU A 354 0.57 -14.08 12.59
C LEU A 354 -0.65 -15.01 12.53
N ILE A 355 -0.50 -16.28 12.90
CA ILE A 355 -1.61 -17.24 12.95
C ILE A 355 -2.70 -16.76 13.91
N ALA A 356 -2.31 -16.27 15.10
CA ALA A 356 -3.22 -15.76 16.11
C ALA A 356 -3.97 -14.51 15.63
N VAL A 357 -3.27 -13.55 15.01
CA VAL A 357 -3.85 -12.30 14.49
C VAL A 357 -4.79 -12.55 13.32
N GLU A 358 -4.49 -13.52 12.46
CA GLU A 358 -5.35 -13.88 11.31
C GLU A 358 -6.47 -14.86 11.70
N GLY A 359 -6.49 -15.37 12.93
CA GLY A 359 -7.51 -16.31 13.41
C GLY A 359 -7.48 -17.67 12.70
N VAL A 360 -6.32 -18.07 12.19
CA VAL A 360 -6.17 -19.34 11.44
C VAL A 360 -6.22 -20.51 12.42
N THR A 361 -7.15 -21.43 12.20
CA THR A 361 -7.26 -22.65 13.01
C THR A 361 -6.25 -23.68 12.51
N LEU A 362 -5.40 -24.15 13.41
CA LEU A 362 -4.45 -25.23 13.11
C LEU A 362 -5.10 -26.59 13.39
N PRO A 363 -4.84 -27.62 12.58
CA PRO A 363 -5.26 -28.97 12.90
C PRO A 363 -4.59 -29.42 14.21
N THR A 364 -5.39 -29.98 15.13
CA THR A 364 -4.89 -30.58 16.36
C THR A 364 -3.99 -31.75 15.99
N SER A 365 -2.73 -31.70 16.39
CA SER A 365 -1.78 -32.76 16.08
C SER A 365 -1.21 -33.39 17.33
N GLU A 366 -1.07 -34.72 17.28
CA GLU A 366 -0.24 -35.51 18.17
C GLU A 366 1.24 -35.06 18.12
N LYS A 367 2.04 -35.51 19.10
CA LYS A 367 3.45 -35.14 19.31
C LYS A 367 4.25 -35.12 18.00
N LYS A 368 4.43 -33.92 17.44
CA LYS A 368 5.23 -33.63 16.24
C LYS A 368 6.48 -32.85 16.62
N SER A 369 7.54 -32.95 15.80
CA SER A 369 8.72 -32.10 15.95
C SER A 369 8.37 -30.62 15.81
N ARG A 370 9.22 -29.73 16.31
CA ARG A 370 9.01 -28.29 16.13
C ARG A 370 8.96 -27.90 14.65
N ALA A 371 9.80 -28.50 13.82
CA ALA A 371 9.80 -28.25 12.38
C ALA A 371 8.45 -28.60 11.73
N ASP A 372 7.86 -29.72 12.12
CA ASP A 372 6.54 -30.14 11.61
C ASP A 372 5.42 -29.19 12.04
N GLN A 373 5.43 -28.76 13.31
CA GLN A 373 4.47 -27.78 13.81
C GLN A 373 4.57 -26.47 13.00
N ARG A 374 5.80 -26.00 12.75
CA ARG A 374 6.05 -24.79 11.95
C ARG A 374 5.65 -24.93 10.50
N LEU A 375 5.84 -26.11 9.91
CA LEU A 375 5.36 -26.41 8.57
C LEU A 375 3.83 -26.37 8.51
N ASP A 376 3.14 -27.01 9.46
CA ASP A 376 1.68 -27.02 9.51
C ASP A 376 1.12 -25.60 9.63
N MET A 377 1.76 -24.74 10.44
CA MET A 377 1.42 -23.32 10.52
C MET A 377 1.63 -22.58 9.20
N ALA A 378 2.77 -22.80 8.54
CA ALA A 378 3.07 -22.14 7.27
C ALA A 378 2.11 -22.59 6.16
N VAL A 379 1.75 -23.88 6.10
CA VAL A 379 0.75 -24.44 5.19
C VAL A 379 -0.61 -23.80 5.43
N ALA A 380 -1.10 -23.83 6.67
CA ALA A 380 -2.40 -23.25 7.01
C ALA A 380 -2.48 -21.75 6.69
N MET A 381 -1.39 -21.01 6.90
CA MET A 381 -1.30 -19.61 6.52
C MET A 381 -1.35 -19.40 5.00
N VAL A 382 -0.65 -20.22 4.22
CA VAL A 382 -0.70 -20.15 2.74
C VAL A 382 -2.11 -20.46 2.24
N GLU A 383 -2.78 -21.48 2.78
CA GLU A 383 -4.17 -21.82 2.44
C GLU A 383 -5.15 -20.71 2.81
N HIS A 384 -4.98 -20.13 4.00
CA HIS A 384 -5.76 -18.98 4.46
C HIS A 384 -5.61 -17.80 3.50
N LEU A 385 -4.38 -17.47 3.12
CA LEU A 385 -4.11 -16.39 2.17
C LEU A 385 -4.80 -16.62 0.82
N ARG A 386 -4.71 -17.83 0.29
CA ARG A 386 -5.32 -18.19 -0.99
C ARG A 386 -6.84 -18.16 -0.92
N THR A 387 -7.43 -18.62 0.17
CA THR A 387 -8.89 -18.66 0.34
C THR A 387 -9.48 -17.27 0.54
N HIS A 388 -8.86 -16.45 1.41
CA HIS A 388 -9.37 -15.13 1.76
C HIS A 388 -9.05 -14.05 0.72
N TYR A 389 -7.94 -14.19 -0.01
CA TYR A 389 -7.46 -13.15 -0.92
C TYR A 389 -7.28 -13.61 -2.37
N GLY A 390 -7.44 -14.90 -2.67
CA GLY A 390 -7.29 -15.47 -4.03
C GLY A 390 -8.52 -15.36 -4.92
N LYS A 391 -9.66 -14.84 -4.42
CA LYS A 391 -10.77 -14.42 -5.28
C LYS A 391 -10.39 -13.11 -5.97
N LEU A 392 -9.73 -13.21 -7.11
CA LEU A 392 -9.61 -12.11 -8.06
C LEU A 392 -11.03 -11.73 -8.55
N PRO A 393 -11.37 -10.44 -8.66
CA PRO A 393 -12.60 -10.01 -9.31
C PRO A 393 -12.63 -10.38 -10.80
#